data_AF-A0A519TDT7-F1
#
_entry.id   AF-A0A519TDT7-F1
#
_cell.length_a   1.000
_cell.length_b   1.000
_cell.length_c   1.000
_cell.angle_alpha   90.00
_cell.angle_beta   90.00
_cell.angle_gamma   90.00
#
_symmetry.space_group_name_H-M   'P 1'
#
loop_
_entity.id
_entity.type
_entity.pdbx_description
1 polymer ?
#
loop_
_entity_poly.entity_id
_entity_poly.type
_entity_poly.pdbx_seq_one_letter_code
_entity_poly.pdbx_strand_id
1 'polypeptide(L)'
;SAAPAPEPVAAAPEPAAPEVFSGRRPAAPERPVLDANGELTDYGKWYYERPSGYHKGVRDNVWDTATKADAPGTNAPDGNVYDPVTREPMDPADPWDMGHKPGYEFRKHQQSAAERGIGTKQFNKEHNNPDHYRPETPSSNRSHQGEDMTDDYFGD
;
A
#
# COMPACT_ATOMS: atom_id res chain seq x y z
N SER A 1 42.76 3.25 44.45
CA SER A 1 41.44 2.69 44.10
C SER A 1 41.31 2.63 42.60
N ALA A 2 41.20 1.43 42.02
CA ALA A 2 40.85 1.26 40.62
C ALA A 2 39.32 1.04 40.52
N ALA A 3 38.67 1.72 39.58
CA ALA A 3 37.25 1.54 39.31
C ALA A 3 36.96 0.13 38.77
N PRO A 4 35.80 -0.48 39.09
CA PRO A 4 35.44 -1.79 38.56
C PRO A 4 35.26 -1.73 37.03
N ALA A 5 35.71 -2.79 36.35
CA ALA A 5 35.50 -2.96 34.91
C ALA A 5 33.99 -3.08 34.61
N PRO A 6 33.51 -2.56 33.46
CA PRO A 6 32.11 -2.71 33.08
C PRO A 6 31.78 -4.18 32.85
N GLU A 7 30.62 -4.61 33.34
CA GLU A 7 30.10 -5.96 33.10
C GLU A 7 29.84 -6.21 31.61
N PRO A 8 30.05 -7.44 31.12
CA PRO A 8 29.78 -7.76 29.72
C PRO A 8 28.28 -7.63 29.45
N VAL A 9 27.93 -6.74 28.51
CA VAL A 9 26.58 -6.66 27.97
C VAL A 9 26.29 -7.98 27.26
N ALA A 10 25.26 -8.70 27.72
CA ALA A 10 24.83 -9.93 27.06
C ALA A 10 24.55 -9.64 25.58
N ALA A 11 25.16 -10.42 24.70
CA ALA A 11 24.86 -10.35 23.28
C ALA A 11 23.35 -10.58 23.07
N ALA A 12 22.71 -9.70 22.29
CA ALA A 12 21.34 -9.93 21.87
C ALA A 12 21.25 -11.30 21.18
N PRO A 13 20.18 -12.08 21.43
CA PRO A 13 20.01 -13.36 20.74
C PRO A 13 20.03 -13.16 19.23
N GLU A 14 20.64 -14.10 18.50
CA GLU A 14 20.55 -14.13 17.04
C GLU A 14 19.08 -14.09 16.61
N PRO A 15 18.74 -13.32 15.56
CA PRO A 15 17.37 -13.29 15.07
C PRO A 15 16.96 -14.70 14.61
N ALA A 16 15.79 -15.15 15.05
CA ALA A 16 15.21 -16.40 14.57
C ALA A 16 15.07 -16.36 13.05
N ALA A 17 15.24 -17.52 12.38
CA ALA A 17 15.01 -17.63 10.96
C ALA A 17 13.56 -17.22 10.61
N PRO A 18 13.33 -16.55 9.47
CA PRO A 18 12.00 -16.08 9.10
C PRO A 18 11.02 -17.25 8.93
N GLU A 19 9.83 -17.12 9.52
CA GLU A 19 8.78 -18.12 9.35
C GLU A 19 8.14 -18.00 7.96
N VAL A 20 7.95 -19.13 7.27
CA VAL A 20 7.32 -19.17 5.94
C VAL A 20 5.85 -19.51 6.08
N PHE A 21 4.98 -18.59 5.66
CA PHE A 21 3.53 -18.78 5.64
C PHE A 21 3.02 -18.95 4.20
N SER A 22 2.03 -19.80 4.01
CA SER A 22 1.42 -20.03 2.69
C SER A 22 -0.05 -20.48 2.81
N GLY A 23 -0.77 -20.39 1.70
CA GLY A 23 -2.16 -20.86 1.62
C GLY A 23 -3.20 -19.80 2.00
N ARG A 24 -4.40 -20.27 2.35
CA ARG A 24 -5.55 -19.40 2.62
C ARG A 24 -5.36 -18.68 3.97
N ARG A 25 -5.43 -17.35 3.93
CA ARG A 25 -5.41 -16.49 5.12
C ARG A 25 -6.70 -16.65 5.93
N PRO A 26 -6.63 -16.65 7.27
CA PRO A 26 -7.81 -16.71 8.12
C PRO A 26 -8.68 -15.44 7.99
N ALA A 27 -9.90 -15.47 8.55
CA ALA A 27 -10.82 -14.33 8.45
C ALA A 27 -10.36 -13.12 9.27
N ALA A 28 -9.73 -13.38 10.42
CA ALA A 28 -9.10 -12.40 11.30
C ALA A 28 -7.65 -12.85 11.60
N PRO A 29 -6.75 -11.94 12.01
CA PRO A 29 -5.40 -12.31 12.41
C PRO A 29 -5.41 -13.27 13.62
N GLU A 30 -4.73 -14.42 13.50
CA GLU A 30 -4.61 -15.41 14.58
C GLU A 30 -3.31 -15.27 15.38
N ARG A 31 -2.39 -14.44 14.90
CA ARG A 31 -1.10 -14.14 15.53
C ARG A 31 -0.85 -12.62 15.50
N PRO A 32 0.07 -12.11 16.33
CA PRO A 32 0.49 -10.72 16.27
C PRO A 32 0.96 -10.34 14.87
N VAL A 33 0.34 -9.31 14.29
CA VAL A 33 0.68 -8.77 12.98
C VAL A 33 1.72 -7.66 13.06
N LEU A 34 1.88 -7.06 14.24
CA LEU A 34 2.90 -6.08 14.58
C LEU A 34 3.79 -6.63 15.71
N ASP A 35 5.06 -6.26 15.69
CA ASP A 35 6.00 -6.53 16.78
C ASP A 35 5.98 -5.41 17.85
N ALA A 36 6.90 -5.49 18.82
CA ALA A 36 6.99 -4.52 19.91
C ALA A 36 7.41 -3.11 19.47
N ASN A 37 7.98 -2.97 18.27
CA ASN A 37 8.39 -1.69 17.69
C ASN A 37 7.31 -1.12 16.75
N GLY A 38 6.20 -1.84 16.54
CA GLY A 38 5.16 -1.46 15.58
C GLY A 38 5.49 -1.82 14.14
N GLU A 39 6.48 -2.69 13.90
CA GLU A 39 6.83 -3.18 12.58
C GLU A 39 6.04 -4.45 12.25
N LEU A 40 5.74 -4.68 10.97
CA LEU A 40 5.07 -5.91 10.53
C LEU A 40 5.90 -7.16 10.85
N THR A 41 5.30 -8.11 11.57
CA THR A 41 5.87 -9.45 11.75
C THR A 41 5.85 -10.22 10.42
N ASP A 42 6.57 -11.34 10.32
CA ASP A 42 6.49 -12.21 9.13
C ASP A 42 5.04 -12.71 8.89
N TYR A 43 4.31 -12.95 9.97
CA TYR A 43 2.88 -13.27 9.89
C TYR A 43 2.06 -12.06 9.38
N GLY A 44 2.32 -10.85 9.88
CA GLY A 44 1.67 -9.63 9.42
C GLY A 44 1.91 -9.34 7.93
N LYS A 45 3.17 -9.46 7.48
CA LYS A 45 3.55 -9.34 6.07
C LYS A 45 2.80 -10.34 5.21
N TRP A 46 2.73 -11.61 5.61
CA TRP A 46 1.97 -12.63 4.89
C TRP A 46 0.45 -12.37 4.91
N TYR A 47 -0.08 -11.94 6.05
CA TYR A 47 -1.52 -11.76 6.22
C TYR A 47 -2.06 -10.55 5.42
N TYR A 48 -1.29 -9.46 5.35
CA TYR A 48 -1.61 -8.26 4.58
C TYR A 48 -0.85 -8.16 3.24
N GLU A 49 -0.30 -9.27 2.75
CA GLU A 49 0.38 -9.27 1.45
C GLU A 49 -0.59 -8.89 0.32
N ARG A 50 -0.03 -8.23 -0.69
CA ARG A 50 -0.79 -7.67 -1.83
C ARG A 50 -1.68 -8.72 -2.48
N PRO A 51 -2.98 -8.46 -2.64
CA PRO A 51 -3.82 -9.28 -3.49
C PRO A 51 -3.24 -9.34 -4.91
N SER A 52 -3.37 -10.49 -5.57
CA SER A 52 -2.78 -10.73 -6.89
C SER A 52 -3.41 -9.92 -8.03
N GLY A 53 -4.52 -9.23 -7.76
CA GLY A 53 -5.19 -8.37 -8.72
C GLY A 53 -6.44 -7.71 -8.14
N TYR A 54 -7.11 -6.97 -9.02
CA TYR A 54 -8.31 -6.22 -8.68
C TYR A 54 -9.59 -6.97 -9.04
N HIS A 55 -10.68 -6.61 -8.38
CA HIS A 55 -12.03 -7.03 -8.73
C HIS A 55 -12.42 -6.50 -10.11
N LYS A 56 -13.31 -7.23 -10.78
CA LYS A 56 -13.84 -6.84 -12.09
C LYS A 56 -14.46 -5.44 -12.02
N GLY A 57 -14.09 -4.57 -12.96
CA GLY A 57 -14.63 -3.21 -13.10
C GLY A 57 -13.92 -2.14 -12.27
N VAL A 58 -13.02 -2.49 -11.33
CA VAL A 58 -12.27 -1.48 -10.57
C VAL A 58 -11.42 -0.62 -11.50
N ARG A 59 -10.71 -1.24 -12.44
CA ARG A 59 -9.87 -0.54 -13.42
C ARG A 59 -10.68 0.43 -14.30
N ASP A 60 -11.83 -0.02 -14.79
CA ASP A 60 -12.73 0.81 -15.62
C ASP A 60 -13.26 1.99 -14.81
N ASN A 61 -13.69 1.76 -13.56
CA ASN A 61 -14.16 2.82 -12.66
C ASN A 61 -13.08 3.88 -12.39
N VAL A 62 -11.82 3.48 -12.20
CA VAL A 62 -10.70 4.41 -12.01
C VAL A 62 -10.52 5.31 -13.21
N TRP A 63 -10.58 4.74 -14.41
CA TRP A 63 -10.49 5.50 -15.64
C TRP A 63 -11.69 6.45 -15.82
N ASP A 64 -12.90 5.93 -15.70
CA ASP A 64 -14.14 6.70 -15.88
C ASP A 64 -14.23 7.84 -14.88
N THR A 65 -13.78 7.63 -13.64
CA THR A 65 -13.72 8.69 -12.63
C THR A 65 -12.71 9.76 -13.02
N ALA A 66 -11.54 9.38 -13.55
CA ALA A 66 -10.52 10.33 -13.97
C ALA A 66 -10.94 11.21 -15.15
N THR A 67 -11.98 10.83 -15.92
CA THR A 67 -12.56 11.69 -16.97
C THR A 67 -13.47 12.80 -16.42
N LYS A 68 -13.81 12.78 -15.13
CA LYS A 68 -14.73 13.75 -14.53
C LYS A 68 -13.97 15.03 -14.15
N ALA A 69 -14.51 16.18 -14.54
CA ALA A 69 -13.89 17.48 -14.32
C ALA A 69 -13.69 17.83 -12.82
N ASP A 70 -14.46 17.21 -11.93
CA ASP A 70 -14.41 17.38 -10.48
C ASP A 70 -13.64 16.26 -9.75
N ALA A 71 -13.06 15.29 -10.48
CA ALA A 71 -12.39 14.17 -9.84
C ALA A 71 -11.13 14.64 -9.07
N PRO A 72 -10.97 14.22 -7.80
CA PRO A 72 -9.82 14.60 -6.98
C PRO A 72 -8.50 14.11 -7.58
N GLY A 73 -7.57 15.04 -7.81
CA GLY A 73 -6.23 14.72 -8.31
C GLY A 73 -6.11 14.61 -9.82
N THR A 74 -7.14 14.96 -10.59
CA THR A 74 -7.11 14.99 -12.06
C THR A 74 -7.41 16.38 -12.60
N ASN A 75 -6.67 16.80 -13.63
CA ASN A 75 -7.02 17.99 -14.41
C ASN A 75 -7.75 17.54 -15.67
N ALA A 76 -9.03 17.15 -15.56
CA ALA A 76 -9.85 16.72 -16.70
C ALA A 76 -10.94 17.75 -17.08
N PRO A 77 -10.66 19.06 -17.20
CA PRO A 77 -11.68 20.06 -17.53
C PRO A 77 -12.30 19.83 -18.92
N ASP A 78 -11.65 19.06 -19.78
CA ASP A 78 -12.04 18.72 -21.14
C ASP A 78 -12.48 17.26 -21.32
N GLY A 79 -12.54 16.49 -20.23
CA GLY A 79 -12.89 15.06 -20.24
C GLY A 79 -11.72 14.13 -20.59
N ASN A 80 -10.51 14.64 -20.76
CA ASN A 80 -9.31 13.82 -21.00
C ASN A 80 -8.67 13.37 -19.68
N VAL A 81 -8.06 12.18 -19.71
CA VAL A 81 -7.24 11.67 -18.60
C VAL A 81 -5.80 12.12 -18.83
N TYR A 82 -5.13 12.54 -17.76
CA TYR A 82 -3.74 13.01 -17.80
C TYR A 82 -2.88 12.26 -16.81
N ASP A 83 -1.64 11.99 -17.21
CA ASP A 83 -0.65 11.43 -16.31
C ASP A 83 -0.30 12.44 -15.21
N PRO A 84 -0.33 12.05 -13.92
CA PRO A 84 -0.21 13.01 -12.82
C PRO A 84 1.18 13.63 -12.70
N VAL A 85 2.22 12.96 -13.23
CA VAL A 85 3.62 13.40 -13.15
C VAL A 85 3.97 14.26 -14.37
N THR A 86 3.76 13.74 -15.57
CA THR A 86 4.15 14.40 -16.83
C THR A 86 3.14 15.44 -17.29
N ARG A 87 1.87 15.34 -16.84
CA ARG A 87 0.73 16.16 -17.29
C ARG A 87 0.39 15.99 -18.78
N GLU A 88 0.86 14.91 -19.40
CA GLU A 88 0.51 14.57 -20.78
C GLU A 88 -0.83 13.82 -20.83
N PRO A 89 -1.64 14.00 -21.90
CA PRO A 89 -2.88 13.27 -22.07
C PRO A 89 -2.61 11.78 -22.26
N MET A 90 -3.50 10.93 -21.74
CA MET A 90 -3.42 9.48 -21.82
C MET A 90 -4.55 8.91 -22.67
N ASP A 91 -4.27 7.84 -23.41
CA ASP A 91 -5.27 7.05 -24.12
C ASP A 91 -5.60 5.77 -23.33
N PRO A 92 -6.88 5.41 -23.14
CA PRO A 92 -7.24 4.18 -22.42
C PRO A 92 -6.77 2.90 -23.13
N ALA A 93 -6.50 2.95 -24.43
CA ALA A 93 -6.01 1.83 -25.22
C ALA A 93 -4.49 1.62 -25.08
N ASP A 94 -3.76 2.64 -24.64
CA ASP A 94 -2.33 2.52 -24.35
C ASP A 94 -2.08 1.82 -23.01
N PRO A 95 -0.90 1.22 -22.79
CA PRO A 95 -0.56 0.65 -21.50
C PRO A 95 -0.54 1.70 -20.38
N TRP A 96 -1.29 1.44 -19.31
CA TRP A 96 -1.32 2.27 -18.11
C TRP A 96 -1.46 1.43 -16.83
N ASP A 97 -1.01 1.98 -15.71
CA ASP A 97 -1.09 1.35 -14.40
C ASP A 97 -2.12 2.05 -13.51
N MET A 98 -2.78 1.26 -12.65
CA MET A 98 -3.55 1.81 -11.53
C MET A 98 -2.57 2.22 -10.42
N GLY A 99 -2.00 3.41 -10.56
CA GLY A 99 -1.17 4.03 -9.52
C GLY A 99 -2.03 4.37 -8.30
N HIS A 100 -1.44 4.31 -7.10
CA HIS A 100 -2.14 4.77 -5.90
C HIS A 100 -2.13 6.30 -5.88
N LYS A 101 -3.24 6.90 -5.43
CA LYS A 101 -3.23 8.32 -5.09
C LYS A 101 -2.28 8.58 -3.91
N PRO A 102 -1.71 9.80 -3.80
CA PRO A 102 -0.88 10.17 -2.66
C PRO A 102 -1.63 9.92 -1.34
N GLY A 103 -1.02 9.20 -0.40
CA GLY A 103 -1.62 8.82 0.89
C GLY A 103 -2.37 7.49 0.88
N TYR A 104 -2.52 6.85 -0.29
CA TYR A 104 -3.19 5.56 -0.44
C TYR A 104 -2.21 4.45 -0.85
N GLU A 105 -0.90 4.69 -0.73
CA GLU A 105 0.13 3.74 -1.16
C GLU A 105 -0.02 2.39 -0.45
N PHE A 106 0.26 1.31 -1.18
CA PHE A 106 0.06 -0.04 -0.65
C PHE A 106 0.83 -0.32 0.65
N ARG A 107 2.04 0.25 0.81
CA ARG A 107 2.82 0.15 2.06
C ARG A 107 2.06 0.70 3.26
N LYS A 108 1.36 1.82 3.07
CA LYS A 108 0.61 2.51 4.12
C LYS A 108 -0.68 1.78 4.46
N HIS A 109 -1.37 1.28 3.45
CA HIS A 109 -2.55 0.44 3.66
C HIS A 109 -2.18 -0.83 4.45
N GLN A 110 -1.06 -1.49 4.13
CA GLN A 110 -0.57 -2.64 4.91
C GLN A 110 -0.34 -2.31 6.38
N GLN A 111 0.38 -1.21 6.64
CA GLN A 111 0.69 -0.77 8.01
C GLN A 111 -0.59 -0.41 8.77
N SER A 112 -1.44 0.45 8.19
CA SER A 112 -2.73 0.85 8.77
C SER A 112 -3.65 -0.35 9.03
N ALA A 113 -3.70 -1.31 8.10
CA ALA A 113 -4.49 -2.53 8.28
C ALA A 113 -4.00 -3.36 9.49
N ALA A 114 -2.69 -3.44 9.70
CA ALA A 114 -2.10 -4.12 10.84
C ALA A 114 -2.37 -3.39 12.15
N GLU A 115 -2.23 -2.07 12.17
CA GLU A 115 -2.53 -1.22 13.34
C GLU A 115 -4.01 -1.28 13.74
N ARG A 116 -4.92 -1.27 12.75
CA ARG A 116 -6.37 -1.41 12.94
C ARG A 116 -6.82 -2.85 13.17
N GLY A 117 -5.95 -3.84 12.92
CA GLY A 117 -6.25 -5.26 13.07
C GLY A 117 -7.38 -5.78 12.16
N ILE A 118 -7.51 -5.24 10.94
CA ILE A 118 -8.65 -5.56 10.07
C ILE A 118 -8.57 -6.98 9.49
N GLY A 119 -9.74 -7.59 9.26
CA GLY A 119 -9.83 -8.91 8.64
C GLY A 119 -9.53 -8.91 7.13
N THR A 120 -9.24 -10.09 6.56
CA THR A 120 -8.95 -10.25 5.11
C THR A 120 -10.05 -9.71 4.20
N LYS A 121 -11.32 -9.79 4.62
CA LYS A 121 -12.45 -9.23 3.85
C LYS A 121 -12.40 -7.72 3.74
N GLN A 122 -12.12 -7.02 4.85
CA GLN A 122 -12.04 -5.57 4.87
C GLN A 122 -10.79 -5.10 4.14
N PHE A 123 -9.64 -5.74 4.36
CA PHE A 123 -8.40 -5.45 3.64
C PHE A 123 -8.58 -5.58 2.12
N ASN A 124 -9.20 -6.67 1.65
CA ASN A 124 -9.49 -6.84 0.23
C ASN A 124 -10.49 -5.80 -0.30
N LYS A 125 -11.48 -5.39 0.51
CA LYS A 125 -12.43 -4.34 0.13
C LYS A 125 -11.73 -2.99 -0.05
N GLU A 126 -10.90 -2.60 0.91
CA GLU A 126 -10.13 -1.35 0.88
C GLU A 126 -9.12 -1.35 -0.30
N HIS A 127 -8.44 -2.48 -0.55
CA HIS A 127 -7.55 -2.64 -1.71
C HIS A 127 -8.29 -2.52 -3.07
N ASN A 128 -9.58 -2.82 -3.11
CA ASN A 128 -10.37 -2.75 -4.34
C ASN A 128 -11.20 -1.48 -4.45
N ASN A 129 -11.00 -0.50 -3.58
CA ASN A 129 -11.68 0.78 -3.67
C ASN A 129 -11.07 1.62 -4.82
N PRO A 130 -11.81 1.90 -5.91
CA PRO A 130 -11.28 2.68 -7.04
C PRO A 130 -10.87 4.09 -6.64
N ASP A 131 -11.45 4.66 -5.58
CA ASP A 131 -11.13 6.02 -5.13
C ASP A 131 -9.68 6.16 -4.64
N HIS A 132 -9.01 5.05 -4.31
CA HIS A 132 -7.62 5.01 -3.86
C HIS A 132 -6.61 5.06 -5.02
N TYR A 133 -7.08 4.99 -6.27
CA TYR A 133 -6.26 4.83 -7.45
C TYR A 133 -6.46 5.97 -8.45
N ARG A 134 -5.47 6.16 -9.32
CA ARG A 134 -5.54 7.04 -10.49
C ARG A 134 -4.82 6.38 -11.68
N PRO A 135 -5.18 6.72 -12.93
CA PRO A 135 -4.41 6.29 -14.09
C PRO A 135 -3.02 6.93 -14.08
N GLU A 136 -2.00 6.12 -14.33
CA GLU A 136 -0.62 6.59 -14.51
C GLU A 136 0.05 5.83 -15.66
N THR A 137 0.96 6.49 -16.36
CA THR A 137 1.83 5.77 -17.29
C THR A 137 2.75 4.82 -16.52
N PRO A 138 3.19 3.68 -17.10
CA PRO A 138 4.12 2.77 -16.43
C PRO A 138 5.45 3.45 -16.07
N SER A 139 5.85 4.49 -16.79
CA SER A 139 7.05 5.26 -16.45
C SER A 139 6.85 6.05 -15.16
N SER A 140 5.76 6.81 -15.04
CA SER A 140 5.42 7.62 -13.87
C SER A 140 5.18 6.78 -12.62
N ASN A 141 4.40 5.70 -12.73
CA ASN A 141 4.08 4.83 -11.60
C ASN A 141 5.34 4.20 -10.97
N ARG A 142 6.36 3.88 -11.79
CA ARG A 142 7.63 3.30 -11.33
C ARG A 142 8.65 4.33 -10.84
N SER A 143 8.42 5.63 -11.07
CA SER A 143 9.38 6.67 -10.68
C SER A 143 9.23 7.09 -9.22
N HIS A 144 8.12 6.70 -8.57
CA HIS A 144 7.74 7.10 -7.20
C HIS A 144 7.57 8.63 -7.01
N GLN A 145 7.64 9.43 -8.07
CA GLN A 145 7.58 10.89 -7.98
C GLN A 145 6.20 11.42 -7.54
N GLY A 146 5.16 10.60 -7.72
CA GLY A 146 3.79 10.93 -7.35
C GLY A 146 3.34 10.41 -5.99
N GLU A 147 4.25 9.79 -5.20
CA GLU A 147 3.92 9.24 -3.88
C GLU A 147 3.95 10.31 -2.79
N ASP A 148 3.13 10.12 -1.76
CA ASP A 148 3.20 10.90 -0.54
C ASP A 148 4.31 10.37 0.39
N MET A 149 5.17 11.29 0.84
CA MET A 149 6.37 10.99 1.62
C MET A 149 6.09 10.88 3.13
N THR A 150 4.87 11.19 3.58
CA THR A 150 4.47 10.94 4.97
C THR A 150 4.18 9.47 5.20
N ASP A 151 3.92 9.09 6.45
CA ASP A 151 3.44 7.75 6.82
C ASP A 151 1.92 7.69 7.02
N ASP A 152 1.21 8.80 6.79
CA ASP A 152 -0.23 8.87 6.98
C ASP A 152 -0.98 8.13 5.87
N TYR A 153 -1.91 7.25 6.25
CA TYR A 153 -2.84 6.56 5.37
C TYR A 153 -4.19 7.27 5.33
N PHE A 154 -4.79 7.43 4.15
CA PHE A 154 -6.05 8.16 3.96
C PHE A 154 -7.24 7.30 3.52
N GLY A 155 -7.09 5.97 3.49
CA GLY A 155 -8.08 5.05 2.91
C GLY A 155 -8.89 4.21 3.89
N ASP A 156 -8.88 4.56 5.18
CA ASP A 156 -9.60 3.86 6.25
C ASP A 156 -10.97 4.46 6.61
#